data_AF-A0AAE0SNP8-F1
#
_entry.id   AF-A0AAE0SNP8-F1
#
_cell.length_a   1.000
_cell.length_b   1.000
_cell.length_c   1.000
_cell.angle_alpha   90.00
_cell.angle_beta   90.00
_cell.angle_gamma   90.00
#
_symmetry.space_group_name_H-M   'P 1'
#
loop_
_entity.id
_entity.type
_entity.pdbx_description
1 polymer ?
#
loop_
_entity_poly.entity_id
_entity_poly.type
_entity_poly.pdbx_seq_one_letter_code
_entity_poly.pdbx_strand_id
1 'polypeptide(L)'
;MSSPKQSDEDSSASGDMQEFDFSRKSIYADIQLEVEGKPLYVSRSFLATISPVFRQMFESDFKEKNVDVLPLPGKKYEDVLTFLRCTNQGVSVKVDYDNVYGVFPLAHEYQAQRLLEECTNCLLKELRSVPITDFDKNCRDMNTTLKVLRYCEICVLAENYDLEDLLKICVKNFTKINAKWYKNAPMFQKISTNLRNRIFCGRLDTTECAVRIQEKRATYPSYPLSFGSIAVPLVKPQKASNNGEDTESEEDCSDEEDIPEFEFLIKSSWSDIQLEIEGKPLYVARSFLATISPVFRQMFESDFKEKNVDVLPLPGKKYKDVLTFLRCTSQGVLEKVNSELCTKIVRK
;
A
#
# COMPACT_ATOMS: atom_id res chain seq x y z
N MET A 1 -31.30 -37.35 -48.17
CA MET A 1 -30.32 -36.33 -48.63
C MET A 1 -30.90 -34.96 -48.31
N SER A 2 -30.06 -34.05 -47.83
CA SER A 2 -30.32 -32.67 -47.39
C SER A 2 -30.79 -32.49 -45.94
N SER A 3 -29.82 -32.18 -45.07
CA SER A 3 -29.98 -31.42 -43.83
C SER A 3 -29.13 -30.13 -43.94
N PRO A 4 -29.55 -29.02 -43.30
CA PRO A 4 -28.87 -27.72 -43.41
C PRO A 4 -27.78 -27.52 -42.34
N LYS A 5 -26.88 -26.58 -42.67
CA LYS A 5 -25.71 -26.10 -41.92
C LYS A 5 -26.05 -25.60 -40.51
N GLN A 6 -25.20 -25.95 -39.54
CA GLN A 6 -24.93 -25.12 -38.37
C GLN A 6 -23.46 -24.68 -38.44
N SER A 7 -23.28 -23.37 -38.30
CA SER A 7 -22.02 -22.65 -38.23
C SER A 7 -21.45 -22.78 -36.82
N ASP A 8 -20.27 -23.37 -36.72
CA ASP A 8 -19.41 -23.27 -35.54
C ASP A 8 -18.77 -21.87 -35.54
N GLU A 9 -19.25 -20.98 -34.67
CA GLU A 9 -18.52 -19.76 -34.29
C GLU A 9 -17.73 -20.06 -33.02
N ASP A 10 -16.41 -20.09 -33.20
CA ASP A 10 -15.40 -20.02 -32.15
C ASP A 10 -15.66 -18.81 -31.23
N SER A 11 -16.05 -19.05 -29.98
CA SER A 11 -15.89 -18.06 -28.91
C SER A 11 -14.61 -18.36 -28.14
N SER A 12 -13.53 -17.76 -28.61
CA SER A 12 -12.29 -17.60 -27.83
C SER A 12 -12.62 -16.87 -26.53
N ALA A 13 -12.53 -17.58 -25.40
CA ALA A 13 -12.73 -17.01 -24.07
C ALA A 13 -11.48 -16.23 -23.66
N SER A 14 -11.32 -15.02 -24.19
CA SER A 14 -10.59 -13.95 -23.49
C SER A 14 -11.50 -13.49 -22.35
N GLY A 15 -11.31 -14.05 -21.16
CA GLY A 15 -12.07 -13.68 -19.98
C GLY A 15 -11.75 -12.26 -19.55
N ASP A 16 -12.57 -11.30 -19.98
CA ASP A 16 -12.62 -9.97 -19.42
C ASP A 16 -12.93 -10.07 -17.92
N MET A 17 -12.00 -9.64 -17.06
CA MET A 17 -12.26 -9.49 -15.63
C MET A 17 -13.35 -8.45 -15.44
N GLN A 18 -14.57 -8.89 -15.15
CA GLN A 18 -15.65 -7.97 -14.86
C GLN A 18 -15.38 -7.30 -13.51
N GLU A 19 -15.11 -5.99 -13.57
CA GLU A 19 -14.85 -5.13 -12.42
C GLU A 19 -16.04 -5.16 -11.44
N PHE A 20 -15.77 -5.27 -10.14
CA PHE A 20 -16.83 -5.28 -9.14
C PHE A 20 -17.41 -3.86 -8.96
N ASP A 21 -18.69 -3.69 -9.30
CA ASP A 21 -19.38 -2.41 -9.25
C ASP A 21 -20.12 -2.21 -7.92
N PHE A 22 -19.50 -1.46 -7.01
CA PHE A 22 -20.07 -1.11 -5.71
C PHE A 22 -21.30 -0.18 -5.79
N SER A 23 -21.59 0.42 -6.95
CA SER A 23 -22.79 1.27 -7.11
C SER A 23 -24.08 0.46 -7.28
N ARG A 24 -23.97 -0.85 -7.51
CA ARG A 24 -25.10 -1.76 -7.72
C ARG A 24 -25.19 -2.80 -6.61
N LYS A 25 -26.40 -3.09 -6.16
CA LYS A 25 -26.63 -4.12 -5.16
C LYS A 25 -26.31 -5.50 -5.73
N SER A 26 -25.29 -6.15 -5.15
CA SER A 26 -24.95 -7.54 -5.45
C SER A 26 -25.64 -8.49 -4.47
N ILE A 27 -25.66 -9.79 -4.79
CA ILE A 27 -26.20 -10.83 -3.90
C ILE A 27 -25.41 -10.99 -2.60
N TYR A 28 -24.16 -10.49 -2.57
CA TYR A 28 -23.27 -10.56 -1.41
C TYR A 28 -23.33 -9.31 -0.53
N ALA A 29 -23.99 -8.24 -1.00
CA ALA A 29 -24.08 -7.01 -0.26
C ALA A 29 -25.11 -7.14 0.87
N ASP A 30 -24.63 -7.09 2.11
CA ASP A 30 -25.43 -7.15 3.33
C ASP A 30 -25.47 -5.80 4.07
N ILE A 31 -24.75 -4.78 3.58
CA ILE A 31 -24.77 -3.42 4.11
C ILE A 31 -24.64 -2.38 2.98
N GLN A 32 -25.31 -1.24 3.16
CA GLN A 32 -25.19 -0.06 2.29
C GLN A 32 -24.40 1.04 3.02
N LEU A 33 -23.32 1.52 2.42
CA LEU A 33 -22.68 2.76 2.84
C LEU A 33 -23.40 3.93 2.17
N GLU A 34 -23.90 4.88 2.96
CA GLU A 34 -24.52 6.10 2.44
C GLU A 34 -23.52 7.25 2.48
N VAL A 35 -23.13 7.75 1.31
CA VAL A 35 -22.13 8.82 1.15
C VAL A 35 -22.71 9.91 0.24
N GLU A 36 -22.78 11.15 0.72
CA GLU A 36 -23.40 12.27 -0.03
C GLU A 36 -24.81 11.94 -0.58
N GLY A 37 -25.59 11.16 0.17
CA GLY A 37 -26.94 10.72 -0.22
C GLY A 37 -26.97 9.65 -1.33
N LYS A 38 -25.82 9.09 -1.70
CA LYS A 38 -25.69 8.01 -2.69
C LYS A 38 -25.32 6.69 -2.01
N PRO A 39 -25.86 5.55 -2.49
CA PRO A 39 -25.56 4.24 -1.93
C PRO A 39 -24.30 3.61 -2.54
N LEU A 40 -23.51 2.95 -1.70
CA LEU A 40 -22.49 1.97 -2.08
C LEU A 40 -22.81 0.64 -1.40
N TYR A 41 -22.92 -0.44 -2.17
CA TYR A 41 -23.32 -1.75 -1.68
C TYR A 41 -22.10 -2.64 -1.48
N VAL A 42 -21.87 -3.06 -0.23
CA VAL A 42 -20.69 -3.85 0.18
C VAL A 42 -21.09 -4.96 1.14
N SER A 43 -20.16 -5.85 1.45
CA SER A 43 -20.36 -6.84 2.53
C SER A 43 -19.63 -6.41 3.81
N ARG A 44 -20.24 -6.65 4.98
CA ARG A 44 -19.60 -6.45 6.30
C ARG A 44 -18.34 -7.29 6.42
N SER A 45 -18.35 -8.51 5.88
CA SER A 45 -17.18 -9.39 5.83
C SER A 45 -16.00 -8.73 5.09
N PHE A 46 -16.25 -8.12 3.93
CA PHE A 46 -15.23 -7.45 3.14
C PHE A 46 -14.65 -6.27 3.90
N LEU A 47 -15.51 -5.42 4.47
CA LEU A 47 -15.09 -4.28 5.29
C LEU A 47 -14.29 -4.71 6.53
N ALA A 48 -14.71 -5.79 7.21
CA ALA A 48 -14.02 -6.35 8.37
C ALA A 48 -12.67 -7.01 8.04
N THR A 49 -12.49 -7.47 6.79
CA THR A 49 -11.18 -7.96 6.32
C THR A 49 -10.22 -6.80 6.08
N ILE A 50 -10.68 -5.69 5.52
CA ILE A 50 -9.81 -4.56 5.14
C ILE A 50 -9.49 -3.62 6.31
N SER A 51 -10.30 -3.62 7.37
CA SER A 51 -10.25 -2.63 8.45
C SER A 51 -10.61 -3.25 9.80
N PRO A 52 -9.73 -3.13 10.80
CA PRO A 52 -10.05 -3.53 12.17
C PRO A 52 -11.15 -2.65 12.78
N VAL A 53 -11.25 -1.38 12.37
CA VAL A 53 -12.32 -0.47 12.81
C VAL A 53 -13.70 -0.98 12.36
N PHE A 54 -13.85 -1.36 11.10
CA PHE A 54 -15.10 -1.97 10.62
C PHE A 54 -15.36 -3.33 11.25
N ARG A 55 -14.31 -4.15 11.45
CA ARG A 55 -14.42 -5.43 12.16
C ARG A 55 -15.03 -5.23 13.56
N GLN A 56 -14.44 -4.33 14.34
CA GLN A 56 -14.91 -4.01 15.69
C GLN A 56 -16.34 -3.44 15.67
N MET A 57 -16.65 -2.56 14.71
CA MET A 57 -17.97 -1.96 14.52
C MET A 57 -19.07 -3.01 14.29
N PHE A 58 -18.76 -4.12 13.61
CA PHE A 58 -19.73 -5.17 13.28
C PHE A 58 -19.73 -6.36 14.24
N GLU A 59 -18.68 -6.60 15.04
CA GLU A 59 -18.66 -7.68 16.04
C GLU A 59 -19.14 -7.23 17.41
N SER A 60 -18.73 -6.05 17.85
CA SER A 60 -19.06 -5.54 19.18
C SER A 60 -20.51 -5.10 19.24
N ASP A 61 -21.08 -4.97 20.44
CA ASP A 61 -22.48 -4.53 20.64
C ASP A 61 -22.68 -3.02 20.41
N PHE A 62 -22.05 -2.48 19.36
CA PHE A 62 -22.29 -1.15 18.83
C PHE A 62 -23.64 -1.11 18.10
N LYS A 63 -24.21 0.10 17.97
CA LYS A 63 -25.53 0.29 17.34
C LYS A 63 -25.48 -0.06 15.85
N GLU A 64 -24.31 0.13 15.25
CA GLU A 64 -23.94 -0.10 13.86
C GLU A 64 -23.90 -1.58 13.49
N LYS A 65 -23.87 -2.50 14.47
CA LYS A 65 -23.84 -3.95 14.25
C LYS A 65 -25.00 -4.45 13.37
N ASN A 66 -26.20 -3.92 13.61
CA ASN A 66 -27.45 -4.41 13.01
C ASN A 66 -28.09 -3.42 12.04
N VAL A 67 -27.36 -2.40 11.57
CA VAL A 67 -27.90 -1.43 10.61
C VAL A 67 -27.71 -1.93 9.18
N ASP A 68 -28.75 -1.80 8.36
CA ASP A 68 -28.66 -2.08 6.91
C ASP A 68 -28.00 -0.92 6.14
N VAL A 69 -28.01 0.28 6.70
CA VAL A 69 -27.43 1.50 6.13
C VAL A 69 -26.47 2.14 7.13
N LEU A 70 -25.20 2.30 6.72
CA LEU A 70 -24.16 2.96 7.47
C LEU A 70 -23.86 4.33 6.84
N PRO A 71 -24.30 5.45 7.45
CA PRO A 71 -24.00 6.78 6.94
C PRO A 71 -22.54 7.16 7.18
N LEU A 72 -21.87 7.71 6.18
CA LEU A 72 -20.49 8.23 6.26
C LEU A 72 -20.49 9.76 6.07
N PRO A 73 -20.93 10.54 7.08
CA PRO A 73 -21.03 11.99 6.96
C PRO A 73 -19.66 12.64 6.75
N GLY A 74 -19.62 13.65 5.89
CA GLY A 74 -18.41 14.43 5.62
C GLY A 74 -17.38 13.74 4.71
N LYS A 75 -17.67 12.55 4.17
CA LYS A 75 -16.84 11.90 3.14
C LYS A 75 -17.37 12.20 1.74
N LYS A 76 -16.48 12.23 0.75
CA LYS A 76 -16.85 12.36 -0.66
C LYS A 76 -17.13 10.99 -1.25
N TYR A 77 -18.16 10.89 -2.08
CA TYR A 77 -18.55 9.63 -2.70
C TYR A 77 -17.42 8.99 -3.51
N GLU A 78 -16.71 9.79 -4.32
CA GLU A 78 -15.62 9.29 -5.18
C GLU A 78 -14.41 8.78 -4.39
N ASP A 79 -14.10 9.42 -3.26
CA ASP A 79 -12.98 8.99 -2.40
C ASP A 79 -13.29 7.64 -1.75
N VAL A 80 -14.53 7.46 -1.25
CA VAL A 80 -14.98 6.19 -0.65
C VAL A 80 -15.07 5.09 -1.71
N LEU A 81 -15.60 5.38 -2.90
CA LEU A 81 -15.62 4.41 -4.00
C LEU A 81 -14.21 3.98 -4.39
N THR A 82 -13.27 4.92 -4.47
CA THR A 82 -11.86 4.62 -4.79
C THR A 82 -11.20 3.80 -3.69
N PHE A 83 -11.44 4.12 -2.42
CA PHE A 83 -10.99 3.33 -1.27
C PHE A 83 -11.46 1.87 -1.35
N LEU A 84 -12.73 1.63 -1.67
CA LEU A 84 -13.28 0.26 -1.83
C LEU A 84 -12.66 -0.46 -3.03
N ARG A 85 -12.40 0.26 -4.13
CA ARG A 85 -11.79 -0.31 -5.34
C ARG A 85 -10.32 -0.67 -5.13
N CYS A 86 -9.54 0.18 -4.46
CA CYS A 86 -8.13 -0.10 -4.17
C CYS A 86 -7.94 -1.28 -3.20
N THR A 87 -8.90 -1.52 -2.32
CA THR A 87 -8.85 -2.66 -1.37
C THR A 87 -9.34 -3.97 -2.01
N ASN A 88 -10.10 -3.90 -3.10
CA ASN A 88 -10.63 -5.06 -3.79
C ASN A 88 -9.59 -5.65 -4.77
N GLN A 89 -9.07 -6.84 -4.44
CA GLN A 89 -8.07 -7.55 -5.25
C GLN A 89 -8.56 -7.93 -6.66
N GLY A 90 -9.88 -7.98 -6.88
CA GLY A 90 -10.48 -8.25 -8.19
C GLY A 90 -10.66 -7.01 -9.07
N VAL A 91 -10.18 -5.83 -8.65
CA VAL A 91 -10.36 -4.55 -9.35
C VAL A 91 -8.99 -3.98 -9.77
N SER A 92 -8.92 -3.35 -10.94
CA SER A 92 -7.65 -2.84 -11.51
C SER A 92 -7.20 -1.48 -10.96
N VAL A 93 -8.01 -0.84 -10.11
CA VAL A 93 -7.70 0.49 -9.58
C VAL A 93 -6.63 0.39 -8.50
N LYS A 94 -5.50 1.07 -8.70
CA LYS A 94 -4.38 1.13 -7.74
C LYS A 94 -4.25 2.52 -7.18
N VAL A 95 -3.59 2.63 -6.03
CA VAL A 95 -3.22 3.93 -5.49
C VAL A 95 -2.21 4.62 -6.40
N ASP A 96 -2.50 5.86 -6.78
CA ASP A 96 -1.66 6.74 -7.59
C ASP A 96 -1.64 8.15 -7.00
N TYR A 97 -0.90 9.06 -7.62
CA TYR A 97 -0.76 10.42 -7.11
C TYR A 97 -2.07 11.23 -7.13
N ASP A 98 -2.98 10.91 -8.05
CA ASP A 98 -4.21 11.68 -8.25
C ASP A 98 -5.26 11.26 -7.21
N ASN A 99 -5.28 9.99 -6.81
CA ASN A 99 -6.24 9.47 -5.83
C ASN A 99 -5.72 9.38 -4.39
N VAL A 100 -4.40 9.39 -4.15
CA VAL A 100 -3.82 9.16 -2.81
C VAL A 100 -4.33 10.16 -1.76
N TYR A 101 -4.61 11.41 -2.14
CA TYR A 101 -5.09 12.44 -1.21
C TYR A 101 -6.54 12.22 -0.74
N GLY A 102 -7.36 11.49 -1.50
CA GLY A 102 -8.69 11.07 -1.09
C GLY A 102 -8.69 9.73 -0.35
N VAL A 103 -7.81 8.81 -0.77
CA VAL A 103 -7.72 7.45 -0.22
C VAL A 103 -6.98 7.42 1.13
N PHE A 104 -5.87 8.15 1.28
CA PHE A 104 -5.05 8.13 2.49
C PHE A 104 -5.83 8.50 3.76
N PRO A 105 -6.64 9.59 3.79
CA PRO A 105 -7.45 9.93 4.97
C PRO A 105 -8.38 8.79 5.41
N LEU A 106 -9.05 8.14 4.44
CA LEU A 106 -9.95 7.02 4.71
C LEU A 106 -9.18 5.80 5.22
N ALA A 107 -8.03 5.51 4.60
CA ALA A 107 -7.16 4.43 5.04
C ALA A 107 -6.66 4.63 6.47
N HIS A 108 -6.34 5.88 6.84
CA HIS A 108 -5.92 6.24 8.19
C HIS A 108 -7.07 6.11 9.20
N GLU A 109 -8.22 6.70 8.89
CA GLU A 109 -9.40 6.71 9.76
C GLU A 109 -9.94 5.30 10.05
N TYR A 110 -9.96 4.44 9.02
CA TYR A 110 -10.39 3.05 9.15
C TYR A 110 -9.24 2.08 9.43
N GLN A 111 -8.02 2.56 9.66
CA GLN A 111 -6.85 1.73 9.95
C GLN A 111 -6.64 0.60 8.92
N ALA A 112 -6.84 0.90 7.64
CA ALA A 112 -6.63 -0.03 6.55
C ALA A 112 -5.13 -0.11 6.22
N GLN A 113 -4.38 -0.85 7.05
CA GLN A 113 -2.92 -0.86 7.09
C GLN A 113 -2.27 -1.10 5.73
N ARG A 114 -2.73 -2.12 5.00
CA ARG A 114 -2.24 -2.41 3.65
C ARG A 114 -2.37 -1.20 2.72
N LEU A 115 -3.50 -0.50 2.77
CA LEU A 115 -3.75 0.64 1.90
C LEU A 115 -2.92 1.87 2.33
N LEU A 116 -2.67 2.03 3.64
CA LEU A 116 -1.73 3.03 4.15
C LEU A 116 -0.32 2.82 3.61
N GLU A 117 0.15 1.57 3.57
CA GLU A 117 1.45 1.21 3.00
C GLU A 117 1.49 1.48 1.49
N GLU A 118 0.46 1.11 0.74
CA GLU A 118 0.35 1.40 -0.70
C GLU A 118 0.36 2.91 -0.98
N CYS A 119 -0.37 3.70 -0.20
CA CYS A 119 -0.37 5.16 -0.29
C CYS A 119 1.01 5.75 0.04
N THR A 120 1.62 5.30 1.13
CA THR A 120 2.96 5.76 1.55
C THR A 120 4.00 5.46 0.48
N ASN A 121 3.96 4.25 -0.10
CA ASN A 121 4.83 3.86 -1.20
C ASN A 121 4.61 4.71 -2.46
N CYS A 122 3.36 5.09 -2.76
CA CYS A 122 3.05 5.99 -3.86
C CYS A 122 3.70 7.37 -3.66
N LEU A 123 3.51 7.97 -2.49
CA LEU A 123 4.12 9.26 -2.13
C LEU A 123 5.65 9.21 -2.15
N LEU A 124 6.25 8.11 -1.67
CA LEU A 124 7.69 7.89 -1.72
C LEU A 124 8.24 7.77 -3.15
N LYS A 125 7.52 7.08 -4.04
CA LYS A 125 7.89 6.99 -5.46
C LYS A 125 7.91 8.38 -6.10
N GLU A 126 6.92 9.21 -5.81
CA GLU A 126 6.87 10.59 -6.29
C GLU A 126 8.05 11.42 -5.79
N LEU A 127 8.41 11.31 -4.50
CA LEU A 127 9.59 11.97 -3.91
C LEU A 127 10.94 11.48 -4.48
N ARG A 128 10.97 10.29 -5.10
CA ARG A 128 12.19 9.65 -5.64
C ARG A 128 12.28 9.73 -7.16
N SER A 129 11.20 10.10 -7.85
CA SER A 129 11.03 9.94 -9.29
C SER A 129 12.02 10.71 -10.16
N VAL A 130 12.82 11.66 -9.63
CA VAL A 130 13.82 12.40 -10.43
C VAL A 130 15.10 12.74 -9.65
N PRO A 131 16.31 12.44 -10.19
CA PRO A 131 17.56 12.93 -9.64
C PRO A 131 17.69 14.45 -9.78
N ILE A 132 18.04 15.10 -8.67
CA ILE A 132 18.11 16.58 -8.52
C ILE A 132 19.38 17.16 -9.19
N THR A 133 20.02 16.41 -10.10
CA THR A 133 21.33 16.75 -10.67
C THR A 133 21.27 17.83 -11.76
N ASP A 134 20.11 18.07 -12.38
CA ASP A 134 19.97 19.02 -13.49
C ASP A 134 18.87 20.06 -13.28
N PHE A 135 18.71 20.59 -12.06
CA PHE A 135 18.07 21.92 -11.94
C PHE A 135 19.07 22.96 -12.43
N ASP A 136 19.16 23.07 -13.75
CA ASP A 136 19.90 24.10 -14.44
C ASP A 136 19.53 25.46 -13.83
N LYS A 137 20.54 26.29 -13.57
CA LYS A 137 20.41 27.57 -12.85
C LYS A 137 19.38 28.51 -13.51
N ASN A 138 18.98 28.21 -14.74
CA ASN A 138 18.07 28.95 -15.60
C ASN A 138 16.69 28.33 -15.91
N CYS A 139 16.35 27.11 -15.51
CA CYS A 139 15.13 26.47 -16.04
C CYS A 139 13.83 26.91 -15.36
N ARG A 140 13.07 27.80 -16.02
CA ARG A 140 11.60 27.97 -15.88
C ARG A 140 10.84 26.77 -16.46
N ASP A 141 11.27 25.55 -16.13
CA ASP A 141 10.59 24.35 -16.63
C ASP A 141 9.29 24.12 -15.84
N MET A 142 8.19 23.91 -16.54
CA MET A 142 6.88 23.54 -15.98
C MET A 142 7.00 22.30 -15.09
N ASN A 143 7.91 21.38 -15.43
CA ASN A 143 8.19 20.17 -14.66
C ASN A 143 8.77 20.48 -13.26
N THR A 144 9.61 21.51 -13.14
CA THR A 144 10.17 21.98 -11.86
C THR A 144 9.08 22.53 -10.95
N THR A 145 8.22 23.37 -11.50
CA THR A 145 7.14 24.01 -10.74
C THR A 145 6.14 22.96 -10.25
N LEU A 146 5.74 22.04 -11.13
CA LEU A 146 4.84 20.95 -10.76
C LEU A 146 5.44 20.07 -9.66
N LYS A 147 6.72 19.71 -9.74
CA LYS A 147 7.39 18.93 -8.68
C LYS A 147 7.43 19.65 -7.33
N VAL A 148 7.73 20.94 -7.33
CA VAL A 148 7.71 21.75 -6.11
C VAL A 148 6.30 21.73 -5.50
N LEU A 149 5.26 21.89 -6.31
CA LEU A 149 3.87 21.80 -5.86
C LEU A 149 3.60 20.42 -5.24
N ARG A 150 3.95 19.34 -5.95
CA ARG A 150 3.76 17.97 -5.44
C ARG A 150 4.48 17.74 -4.10
N TYR A 151 5.74 18.16 -3.98
CA TYR A 151 6.49 18.02 -2.73
C TYR A 151 5.86 18.84 -1.58
N CYS A 152 5.31 20.02 -1.88
CA CYS A 152 4.58 20.80 -0.88
C CYS A 152 3.29 20.08 -0.45
N GLU A 153 2.55 19.51 -1.38
CA GLU A 153 1.32 18.74 -1.08
C GLU A 153 1.63 17.51 -0.23
N ILE A 154 2.71 16.79 -0.55
CA ILE A 154 3.19 15.67 0.28
C ILE A 154 3.61 16.14 1.67
N CYS A 155 4.29 17.30 1.81
CA CYS A 155 4.64 17.86 3.12
C CYS A 155 3.40 18.16 3.97
N VAL A 156 2.39 18.81 3.39
CA VAL A 156 1.16 19.16 4.10
C VAL A 156 0.44 17.90 4.57
N LEU A 157 0.33 16.88 3.71
CA LEU A 157 -0.26 15.60 4.10
C LEU A 157 0.57 14.93 5.20
N ALA A 158 1.89 14.82 5.02
CA ALA A 158 2.76 14.18 6.00
C ALA A 158 2.76 14.90 7.35
N GLU A 159 2.64 16.22 7.37
CA GLU A 159 2.51 17.01 8.60
C GLU A 159 1.15 16.83 9.28
N ASN A 160 0.06 16.77 8.51
CA ASN A 160 -1.29 16.59 9.05
C ASN A 160 -1.50 15.20 9.70
N TYR A 161 -0.71 14.21 9.31
CA TYR A 161 -0.80 12.83 9.79
C TYR A 161 0.49 12.36 10.50
N ASP A 162 1.36 13.28 10.91
CA ASP A 162 2.59 13.00 11.67
C ASP A 162 3.52 11.93 11.05
N LEU A 163 3.62 11.91 9.72
CA LEU A 163 4.43 10.94 8.94
C LEU A 163 5.91 11.37 8.89
N GLU A 164 6.60 11.25 10.03
CA GLU A 164 7.93 11.82 10.24
C GLU A 164 9.00 11.30 9.25
N ASP A 165 8.94 10.04 8.82
CA ASP A 165 9.88 9.53 7.82
C ASP A 165 9.67 10.13 6.43
N LEU A 166 8.42 10.40 6.04
CA LEU A 166 8.11 11.16 4.83
C LEU A 166 8.59 12.61 4.97
N LEU A 167 8.41 13.23 6.14
CA LEU A 167 8.89 14.58 6.42
C LEU A 167 10.41 14.69 6.30
N LYS A 168 11.18 13.74 6.85
CA LYS A 168 12.65 13.69 6.70
C LYS A 168 13.08 13.66 5.23
N ILE A 169 12.40 12.85 4.40
CA ILE A 169 12.69 12.75 2.96
C ILE A 169 12.32 14.05 2.25
N CYS A 170 11.17 14.64 2.58
CA CYS A 170 10.75 15.93 2.04
C CYS A 170 11.77 17.03 2.34
N VAL A 171 12.20 17.16 3.61
CA VAL A 171 13.22 18.12 4.04
C VAL A 171 14.50 17.92 3.22
N LYS A 172 15.03 16.70 3.16
CA LYS A 172 16.24 16.34 2.38
C LYS A 172 16.11 16.66 0.89
N ASN A 173 14.91 16.59 0.33
CA ASN A 173 14.66 16.94 -1.06
C ASN A 173 14.64 18.47 -1.26
N PHE A 174 13.97 19.21 -0.39
CA PHE A 174 13.97 20.68 -0.44
C PHE A 174 15.35 21.30 -0.21
N THR A 175 16.26 20.65 0.53
CA THR A 175 17.62 21.18 0.69
C THR A 175 18.40 21.26 -0.62
N LYS A 176 18.05 20.41 -1.58
CA LYS A 176 18.72 20.32 -2.89
C LYS A 176 18.09 21.22 -3.96
N ILE A 177 16.83 21.62 -3.81
CA ILE A 177 16.13 22.51 -4.75
C ILE A 177 16.52 23.97 -4.50
N ASN A 178 16.69 24.82 -5.51
CA ASN A 178 16.96 26.24 -5.22
C ASN A 178 15.76 26.93 -4.55
N ALA A 179 15.99 27.55 -3.38
CA ALA A 179 14.95 28.20 -2.56
C ALA A 179 14.12 29.25 -3.31
N LYS A 180 14.65 29.87 -4.36
CA LYS A 180 13.91 30.83 -5.19
C LYS A 180 12.63 30.24 -5.80
N TRP A 181 12.59 28.92 -6.02
CA TRP A 181 11.49 28.24 -6.70
C TRP A 181 10.29 27.94 -5.81
N TYR A 182 10.52 27.75 -4.50
CA TYR A 182 9.46 27.30 -3.61
C TYR A 182 9.15 28.30 -2.49
N LYS A 183 10.09 29.16 -2.07
CA LYS A 183 9.89 30.03 -0.88
C LYS A 183 8.67 30.94 -0.96
N ASN A 184 8.29 31.35 -2.18
CA ASN A 184 7.14 32.23 -2.44
C ASN A 184 5.96 31.46 -3.05
N ALA A 185 6.06 30.15 -3.24
CA ALA A 185 4.98 29.36 -3.82
C ALA A 185 3.80 29.31 -2.83
N PRO A 186 2.54 29.54 -3.29
CA PRO A 186 1.37 29.52 -2.41
C PRO A 186 1.23 28.21 -1.62
N MET A 187 1.53 27.07 -2.24
CA MET A 187 1.47 25.77 -1.56
C MET A 187 2.57 25.60 -0.51
N PHE A 188 3.75 26.18 -0.72
CA PHE A 188 4.80 26.16 0.31
C PHE A 188 4.39 26.98 1.54
N GLN A 189 3.58 28.03 1.37
CA GLN A 189 3.05 28.82 2.48
C GLN A 189 2.00 28.07 3.32
N LYS A 190 1.39 27.01 2.78
CA LYS A 190 0.48 26.14 3.55
C LYS A 190 1.21 25.20 4.51
N ILE A 191 2.51 24.96 4.27
CA ILE A 191 3.35 24.17 5.18
C ILE A 191 3.54 24.96 6.48
N SER A 192 3.47 24.28 7.63
CA SER A 192 3.62 24.96 8.92
C SER A 192 4.95 25.71 9.00
N THR A 193 4.98 26.72 9.87
CA THR A 193 6.21 27.45 10.16
C THR A 193 7.30 26.54 10.72
N ASN A 194 6.93 25.50 11.49
CA ASN A 194 7.90 24.55 12.04
C ASN A 194 8.60 23.76 10.92
N LEU A 195 7.84 23.14 10.02
CA LEU A 195 8.41 22.36 8.94
C LEU A 195 9.17 23.23 7.93
N ARG A 196 8.69 24.45 7.64
CA ARG A 196 9.46 25.42 6.84
C ARG A 196 10.79 25.76 7.50
N ASN A 197 10.84 25.95 8.82
CA ASN A 197 12.08 26.17 9.54
C ASN A 197 13.01 24.95 9.45
N ARG A 198 12.49 23.72 9.61
CA ARG A 198 13.28 22.48 9.42
C ARG A 198 13.91 22.43 8.03
N ILE A 199 13.17 22.82 6.99
CA ILE A 199 13.67 22.91 5.60
C ILE A 199 14.80 23.96 5.49
N PHE A 200 14.62 25.15 6.04
CA PHE A 200 15.64 26.20 5.98
C PHE A 200 16.89 25.87 6.80
N CYS A 201 16.75 25.25 7.98
CA CYS A 201 17.88 24.78 8.78
C CYS A 201 18.68 23.71 8.02
N GLY A 202 18.03 22.69 7.46
CA GLY A 202 18.73 21.65 6.70
C GLY A 202 19.50 22.20 5.49
N ARG A 203 19.05 23.31 4.91
CA ARG A 203 19.80 24.03 3.88
C ARG A 203 21.03 24.72 4.43
N LEU A 204 20.88 25.43 5.54
CA LEU A 204 21.98 26.11 6.20
C LEU A 204 23.09 25.10 6.52
N ASP A 205 22.74 23.96 7.11
CA ASP A 205 23.67 22.88 7.44
C ASP A 205 24.42 22.38 6.19
N THR A 206 23.68 22.18 5.09
CA THR A 206 24.26 21.76 3.80
C THR A 206 25.25 22.80 3.27
N THR A 207 24.92 24.10 3.37
CA THR A 207 25.79 25.18 2.91
C THR A 207 27.02 25.37 3.80
N GLU A 208 26.88 25.28 5.13
CA GLU A 208 28.00 25.34 6.06
C GLU A 208 28.97 24.18 5.83
N CYS A 209 28.45 22.97 5.62
CA CYS A 209 29.27 21.81 5.27
C CYS A 209 30.04 22.04 3.97
N ALA A 210 29.40 22.61 2.94
CA ALA A 210 30.06 22.91 1.68
C ALA A 210 31.17 23.96 1.83
N VAL A 211 30.95 25.00 2.63
CA VAL A 211 31.96 26.03 2.94
C VAL A 211 33.15 25.41 3.66
N ARG A 212 32.93 24.60 4.71
CA ARG A 212 34.02 23.90 5.42
C ARG A 212 34.84 23.00 4.50
N ILE A 213 34.20 22.32 3.54
CA ILE A 213 34.90 21.50 2.54
C ILE A 213 35.75 22.38 1.62
N GLN A 214 35.24 23.55 1.20
CA GLN A 214 36.00 24.49 0.39
C GLN A 214 37.19 25.08 1.14
N GLU A 215 37.02 25.46 2.41
CA GLU A 215 38.10 25.93 3.27
C GLU A 215 39.21 24.88 3.40
N LYS A 216 38.86 23.60 3.66
CA LYS A 216 39.84 22.50 3.71
C LYS A 216 40.60 22.34 2.39
N ARG A 217 39.93 22.48 1.24
CA ARG A 217 40.55 22.41 -0.09
C ARG A 217 41.47 23.62 -0.38
N ALA A 218 41.12 24.80 0.12
CA ALA A 218 41.92 26.00 -0.02
C ALA A 218 43.19 25.98 0.87
N THR A 219 43.10 25.38 2.07
CA THR A 219 44.22 25.26 3.02
C THR A 219 45.23 24.17 2.63
N TYR A 220 44.80 23.12 1.92
CA TYR A 220 45.66 22.06 1.40
C TYR A 220 45.46 21.89 -0.12
N PRO A 221 45.97 22.82 -0.95
CA PRO A 221 45.94 22.62 -2.39
C PRO A 221 46.78 21.38 -2.72
N SER A 222 46.15 20.35 -3.29
CA SER A 222 46.86 19.18 -3.80
C SER A 222 47.88 19.65 -4.84
N TYR A 223 49.17 19.60 -4.49
CA TYR A 223 50.24 19.85 -5.45
C TYR A 223 50.10 18.86 -6.62
N PRO A 224 50.25 19.29 -7.88
CA PRO A 224 50.33 18.35 -8.98
C PRO A 224 51.58 17.50 -8.75
N LEU A 225 51.39 16.18 -8.67
CA LEU A 225 52.49 15.22 -8.64
C LEU A 225 53.25 15.34 -9.97
N SER A 226 54.28 16.19 -10.01
CA SER A 226 55.32 16.07 -11.03
C SER A 226 56.02 14.74 -10.77
N PHE A 227 55.88 13.81 -11.69
CA PHE A 227 56.68 12.59 -11.74
C PHE A 227 58.16 12.96 -11.69
N GLY A 228 58.78 12.72 -10.55
CA GLY A 228 60.21 12.87 -10.31
C GLY A 228 60.64 11.78 -9.36
N SER A 229 61.18 10.70 -9.94
CA SER A 229 61.61 9.47 -9.30
C SER A 229 62.49 9.71 -8.07
N ILE A 230 62.00 9.40 -6.87
CA ILE A 230 62.85 9.05 -5.73
C ILE A 230 62.16 7.93 -4.95
N ALA A 231 62.82 6.77 -4.90
CA ALA A 231 62.39 5.62 -4.11
C ALA A 231 62.43 5.96 -2.62
N VAL A 232 61.34 5.68 -1.91
CA VAL A 232 61.30 5.69 -0.43
C VAL A 232 61.16 4.25 0.05
N PRO A 233 62.03 3.75 0.95
CA PRO A 233 61.91 2.39 1.47
C PRO A 233 60.69 2.24 2.38
N LEU A 234 60.04 1.10 2.23
CA LEU A 234 58.90 0.64 3.03
C LEU A 234 59.32 0.46 4.51
N VAL A 235 58.87 1.35 5.40
CA VAL A 235 58.91 1.11 6.85
C VAL A 235 57.47 0.90 7.32
N LYS A 236 57.15 -0.34 7.70
CA LYS A 236 55.89 -0.71 8.35
C LYS A 236 55.98 -0.37 9.85
N PRO A 237 55.01 0.34 10.44
CA PRO A 237 54.83 0.32 11.88
C PRO A 237 53.88 -0.82 12.29
N GLN A 238 54.24 -1.42 13.41
CA GLN A 238 53.65 -2.61 14.03
C GLN A 238 52.31 -2.34 14.71
N LYS A 239 51.55 -3.42 14.89
CA LYS A 239 50.32 -3.55 15.66
C LYS A 239 50.47 -2.98 17.07
N ALA A 240 49.54 -2.11 17.47
CA ALA A 240 49.19 -1.89 18.85
C ALA A 240 47.78 -2.45 19.07
N SER A 241 47.74 -3.53 19.86
CA SER A 241 46.55 -4.09 20.47
C SER A 241 46.09 -3.15 21.57
N ASN A 242 44.80 -2.83 21.63
CA ASN A 242 44.11 -2.65 22.90
C ASN A 242 42.62 -2.89 22.71
N ASN A 243 42.14 -3.86 23.49
CA ASN A 243 40.75 -4.22 23.71
C ASN A 243 40.05 -3.07 24.44
N GLY A 244 38.84 -2.75 23.97
CA GLY A 244 37.84 -1.96 24.69
C GLY A 244 36.49 -2.53 24.29
N GLU A 245 35.83 -3.13 25.26
CA GLU A 245 34.54 -3.80 25.16
C GLU A 245 33.44 -2.77 24.90
N ASP A 246 32.75 -2.88 23.76
CA ASP A 246 31.44 -2.28 23.56
C ASP A 246 30.43 -3.42 23.47
N THR A 247 29.63 -3.53 24.53
CA THR A 247 28.49 -4.44 24.63
C THR A 247 27.35 -3.82 23.82
N GLU A 248 27.11 -4.37 22.63
CA GLU A 248 25.89 -4.14 21.86
C GLU A 248 24.72 -4.76 22.64
N SER A 249 23.89 -3.93 23.25
CA SER A 249 22.55 -4.32 23.65
C SER A 249 21.68 -4.30 22.39
N GLU A 250 21.42 -5.50 21.87
CA GLU A 250 20.34 -5.77 20.93
C GLU A 250 19.01 -5.42 21.62
N GLU A 251 18.49 -4.22 21.35
CA GLU A 251 17.09 -3.91 21.59
C GLU A 251 16.26 -4.58 20.48
N ASP A 252 15.86 -5.80 20.81
CA ASP A 252 14.85 -6.60 20.13
C ASP A 252 13.51 -5.84 20.15
N CYS A 253 13.26 -5.08 19.09
CA CYS A 253 11.95 -4.51 18.80
C CYS A 253 11.24 -5.42 17.81
N SER A 254 10.77 -6.55 18.32
CA SER A 254 9.77 -7.38 17.66
C SER A 254 8.47 -7.35 18.48
N ASP A 255 7.81 -6.20 18.50
CA ASP A 255 6.36 -6.18 18.69
C ASP A 255 5.76 -6.72 17.37
N GLU A 256 5.77 -8.04 17.23
CA GLU A 256 4.83 -8.73 16.34
C GLU A 256 3.43 -8.35 16.83
N GLU A 257 2.76 -7.45 16.12
CA GLU A 257 1.33 -7.24 16.30
C GLU A 257 0.63 -8.59 16.13
N ASP A 258 0.10 -9.12 17.23
CA ASP A 258 -0.66 -10.37 17.33
C ASP A 258 -1.85 -10.37 16.35
N ILE A 259 -1.61 -10.80 15.10
CA ILE A 259 -2.68 -11.24 14.21
C ILE A 259 -3.13 -12.61 14.72
N PRO A 260 -4.40 -12.81 15.14
CA PRO A 260 -4.79 -14.05 15.81
C PRO A 260 -4.54 -15.27 14.93
N GLU A 261 -3.82 -16.25 15.49
CA GLU A 261 -3.49 -17.55 14.89
C GLU A 261 -4.74 -18.34 14.40
N PHE A 262 -5.94 -17.88 14.78
CA PHE A 262 -7.24 -18.49 14.57
C PHE A 262 -8.07 -17.97 13.38
N GLU A 263 -7.54 -17.04 12.56
CA GLU A 263 -8.27 -16.55 11.37
C GLU A 263 -8.63 -17.73 10.44
N PHE A 264 -9.93 -17.87 10.12
CA PHE A 264 -10.58 -18.99 9.39
C PHE A 264 -10.72 -20.33 10.13
N LEU A 265 -10.14 -20.49 11.32
CA LEU A 265 -10.26 -21.73 12.11
C LEU A 265 -11.55 -21.78 12.96
N ILE A 266 -12.11 -20.61 13.27
CA ILE A 266 -13.30 -20.45 14.10
C ILE A 266 -14.43 -19.87 13.25
N LYS A 267 -15.64 -20.45 13.39
CA LYS A 267 -16.84 -19.91 12.76
C LYS A 267 -17.15 -18.52 13.33
N SER A 268 -17.19 -17.51 12.47
CA SER A 268 -17.53 -16.13 12.83
C SER A 268 -18.94 -15.78 12.38
N SER A 269 -19.40 -14.58 12.76
CA SER A 269 -20.68 -14.02 12.32
C SER A 269 -20.77 -13.80 10.80
N TRP A 270 -19.65 -13.81 10.08
CA TRP A 270 -19.62 -13.59 8.64
C TRP A 270 -19.20 -14.81 7.82
N SER A 271 -18.85 -15.92 8.47
CA SER A 271 -18.60 -17.18 7.75
C SER A 271 -19.91 -17.86 7.41
N ASP A 272 -20.28 -17.81 6.13
CA ASP A 272 -21.49 -18.40 5.57
C ASP A 272 -21.22 -19.70 4.80
N ILE A 273 -19.96 -20.12 4.69
CA ILE A 273 -19.54 -21.39 4.08
C ILE A 273 -18.34 -22.01 4.81
N GLN A 274 -18.34 -23.33 4.94
CA GLN A 274 -17.24 -24.13 5.45
C GLN A 274 -16.52 -24.81 4.29
N LEU A 275 -15.22 -24.58 4.13
CA LEU A 275 -14.37 -25.38 3.25
C LEU A 275 -13.90 -26.63 4.00
N GLU A 276 -14.13 -27.80 3.44
CA GLU A 276 -13.66 -29.07 4.01
C GLU A 276 -12.43 -29.59 3.23
N ILE A 277 -11.27 -29.60 3.89
CA ILE A 277 -9.99 -30.01 3.30
C ILE A 277 -9.32 -31.02 4.22
N GLU A 278 -8.99 -32.21 3.72
CA GLU A 278 -8.37 -33.30 4.51
C GLU A 278 -9.15 -33.63 5.80
N GLY A 279 -10.49 -33.52 5.76
CA GLY A 279 -11.38 -33.73 6.91
C GLY A 279 -11.33 -32.62 7.97
N LYS A 280 -10.67 -31.50 7.68
CA LYS A 280 -10.57 -30.33 8.57
C LYS A 280 -11.38 -29.15 8.01
N PRO A 281 -12.10 -28.40 8.86
CA PRO A 281 -12.88 -27.25 8.45
C PRO A 281 -12.03 -25.96 8.36
N LEU A 282 -12.38 -25.10 7.40
CA LEU A 282 -12.05 -23.67 7.38
C LEU A 282 -13.34 -22.88 7.16
N TYR A 283 -13.59 -21.88 7.99
CA TYR A 283 -14.80 -21.06 7.95
C TYR A 283 -14.50 -19.74 7.22
N VAL A 284 -15.20 -19.47 6.12
CA VAL A 284 -14.96 -18.31 5.25
C VAL A 284 -16.27 -17.70 4.77
N ALA A 285 -16.21 -16.49 4.22
CA ALA A 285 -17.35 -15.85 3.58
C ALA A 285 -17.34 -16.11 2.05
N ARG A 286 -18.48 -16.49 1.45
CA ARG A 286 -18.65 -16.60 -0.01
C ARG A 286 -18.31 -15.29 -0.71
N SER A 287 -18.67 -14.16 -0.10
CA SER A 287 -18.34 -12.82 -0.58
C SER A 287 -16.83 -12.57 -0.65
N PHE A 288 -16.08 -13.00 0.37
CA PHE A 288 -14.62 -12.93 0.37
C PHE A 288 -14.04 -13.83 -0.73
N LEU A 289 -14.47 -15.09 -0.82
CA LEU A 289 -14.02 -16.02 -1.86
C LEU A 289 -14.33 -15.53 -3.28
N ALA A 290 -15.52 -14.98 -3.52
CA ALA A 290 -15.93 -14.40 -4.79
C ALA A 290 -15.13 -13.12 -5.13
N THR A 291 -14.63 -12.41 -4.13
CA THR A 291 -13.76 -11.25 -4.32
C THR A 291 -12.38 -11.69 -4.81
N ILE A 292 -11.80 -12.73 -4.21
CA ILE A 292 -10.42 -13.16 -4.48
C ILE A 292 -10.29 -14.20 -5.61
N SER A 293 -11.39 -14.80 -6.05
CA SER A 293 -11.38 -15.86 -7.07
C SER A 293 -12.58 -15.77 -8.02
N PRO A 294 -12.35 -15.57 -9.33
CA PRO A 294 -13.43 -15.56 -10.32
C PRO A 294 -14.10 -16.93 -10.44
N VAL A 295 -13.41 -18.02 -10.12
CA VAL A 295 -13.99 -19.38 -10.11
C VAL A 295 -15.01 -19.52 -8.99
N PHE A 296 -14.69 -19.04 -7.78
CA PHE A 296 -15.66 -19.03 -6.68
C PHE A 296 -16.81 -18.05 -6.97
N ARG A 297 -16.52 -16.89 -7.56
CA ARG A 297 -17.55 -15.96 -8.02
C ARG A 297 -18.55 -16.64 -8.96
N GLN A 298 -18.04 -17.30 -10.01
CA GLN A 298 -18.89 -18.01 -10.96
C GLN A 298 -19.67 -19.15 -10.29
N MET A 299 -19.03 -19.92 -9.40
CA MET A 299 -19.65 -21.01 -8.65
C MET A 299 -20.84 -20.54 -7.80
N PHE A 300 -20.73 -19.38 -7.17
CA PHE A 300 -21.75 -18.86 -6.25
C PHE A 300 -22.79 -17.96 -6.92
N GLU A 301 -22.47 -17.35 -8.07
CA GLU A 301 -23.42 -16.52 -8.83
C GLU A 301 -24.25 -17.34 -9.84
N SER A 302 -23.63 -18.34 -10.48
CA SER A 302 -24.31 -19.19 -11.48
C SER A 302 -25.06 -20.35 -10.83
N ASP A 303 -25.86 -21.10 -11.60
CA ASP A 303 -26.65 -22.23 -11.08
C ASP A 303 -25.83 -23.53 -10.95
N PHE A 304 -24.72 -23.45 -10.22
CA PHE A 304 -23.95 -24.63 -9.80
C PHE A 304 -24.61 -25.33 -8.63
N LYS A 305 -24.32 -26.62 -8.47
CA LYS A 305 -24.83 -27.42 -7.33
C LYS A 305 -24.25 -26.94 -6.00
N GLU A 306 -23.04 -26.40 -6.05
CA GLU A 306 -22.25 -25.86 -4.95
C GLU A 306 -22.67 -24.45 -4.53
N LYS A 307 -23.63 -23.82 -5.22
CA LYS A 307 -24.08 -22.45 -4.97
C LYS A 307 -24.57 -22.23 -3.53
N ASN A 308 -25.41 -23.15 -3.05
CA ASN A 308 -26.13 -23.02 -1.77
C ASN A 308 -25.67 -24.05 -0.73
N VAL A 309 -24.47 -24.61 -0.87
CA VAL A 309 -23.96 -25.60 0.10
C VAL A 309 -23.34 -24.88 1.29
N ASP A 310 -23.61 -25.39 2.50
CA ASP A 310 -22.96 -24.91 3.73
C ASP A 310 -21.55 -25.47 3.89
N VAL A 311 -21.28 -26.64 3.31
CA VAL A 311 -19.98 -27.30 3.31
C VAL A 311 -19.53 -27.56 1.88
N LEU A 312 -18.36 -27.01 1.52
CA LEU A 312 -17.74 -27.16 0.22
C LEU A 312 -16.49 -28.05 0.35
N PRO A 313 -16.54 -29.32 -0.08
CA PRO A 313 -15.39 -30.19 -0.06
C PRO A 313 -14.39 -29.79 -1.16
N LEU A 314 -13.10 -29.68 -0.81
CA LEU A 314 -12.00 -29.43 -1.73
C LEU A 314 -11.06 -30.65 -1.80
N PRO A 315 -11.48 -31.74 -2.46
CA PRO A 315 -10.69 -32.97 -2.52
C PRO A 315 -9.36 -32.74 -3.25
N GLY A 316 -8.30 -33.39 -2.76
CA GLY A 316 -6.96 -33.33 -3.36
C GLY A 316 -6.18 -32.04 -3.08
N LYS A 317 -6.74 -31.09 -2.29
CA LYS A 317 -6.00 -29.92 -1.80
C LYS A 317 -5.41 -30.20 -0.42
N LYS A 318 -4.24 -29.63 -0.13
CA LYS A 318 -3.62 -29.72 1.20
C LYS A 318 -4.17 -28.62 2.09
N TYR A 319 -4.49 -28.96 3.34
CA TYR A 319 -5.05 -28.01 4.29
C TYR A 319 -4.16 -26.77 4.49
N LYS A 320 -2.85 -26.99 4.65
CA LYS A 320 -1.86 -25.92 4.85
C LYS A 320 -1.80 -24.96 3.66
N ASP A 321 -1.93 -25.47 2.44
CA ASP A 321 -1.84 -24.65 1.22
C ASP A 321 -3.06 -23.74 1.09
N VAL A 322 -4.26 -24.27 1.37
CA VAL A 322 -5.51 -23.48 1.36
C VAL A 322 -5.53 -22.45 2.47
N LEU A 323 -5.12 -22.81 3.70
CA LEU A 323 -5.02 -21.87 4.81
C LEU A 323 -4.02 -20.74 4.50
N THR A 324 -2.86 -21.08 3.93
CA THR A 324 -1.86 -20.09 3.53
C THR A 324 -2.42 -19.16 2.44
N PHE A 325 -3.10 -19.72 1.45
CA PHE A 325 -3.77 -18.94 0.41
C PHE A 325 -4.78 -17.94 0.99
N LEU A 326 -5.65 -18.38 1.90
CA LEU A 326 -6.64 -17.51 2.54
C LEU A 326 -5.99 -16.40 3.37
N ARG A 327 -4.92 -16.70 4.12
CA ARG A 327 -4.16 -15.71 4.90
C ARG A 327 -3.45 -14.69 4.02
N CYS A 328 -2.78 -15.15 2.97
CA CYS A 328 -2.10 -14.25 2.04
C CYS A 328 -3.09 -13.35 1.29
N THR A 329 -4.27 -13.87 0.97
CA THR A 329 -5.32 -13.08 0.32
C THR A 329 -6.07 -12.16 1.29
N SER A 330 -6.22 -12.50 2.58
CA SER A 330 -6.78 -11.56 3.56
C SER A 330 -5.82 -10.41 3.86
N GLN A 331 -4.52 -10.72 3.98
CA GLN A 331 -3.47 -9.72 4.26
C GLN A 331 -3.01 -8.96 3.01
N GLY A 332 -3.47 -9.37 1.81
CA GLY A 332 -3.03 -8.77 0.54
C GLY A 332 -1.58 -9.01 0.16
N VAL A 333 -0.93 -9.99 0.79
CA VAL A 333 0.43 -10.44 0.51
C VAL A 333 0.37 -11.45 -0.66
N LEU A 334 0.04 -10.98 -1.86
CA LEU A 334 0.09 -11.83 -3.07
C LEU A 334 1.49 -11.89 -3.70
N GLU A 335 2.40 -10.97 -3.37
CA GLU A 335 3.75 -10.95 -3.96
C GLU A 335 4.65 -12.11 -3.50
N LYS A 336 4.25 -12.90 -2.49
CA LYS A 336 5.01 -14.06 -1.98
C LYS A 336 4.35 -15.42 -2.21
N VAL A 337 3.12 -15.48 -2.73
CA VAL A 337 2.49 -16.77 -3.08
C VAL A 337 2.86 -17.10 -4.51
N ASN A 338 3.78 -18.06 -4.67
CA ASN A 338 4.23 -18.54 -5.97
C ASN A 338 3.00 -18.83 -6.86
N SER A 339 2.98 -18.31 -8.09
CA SER A 339 1.87 -18.42 -9.05
C SER A 339 1.38 -19.86 -9.29
N GLU A 340 2.24 -20.83 -8.98
CA GLU A 340 1.97 -22.26 -8.97
C GLU A 340 0.94 -22.70 -7.91
N LEU A 341 0.88 -22.07 -6.73
CA LEU A 341 -0.06 -22.43 -5.66
C LEU A 341 -1.49 -21.98 -6.02
N CYS A 342 -1.64 -20.75 -6.55
CA CYS A 342 -2.92 -20.23 -7.03
C CYS A 342 -3.48 -21.08 -8.18
N THR A 343 -2.63 -21.54 -9.10
CA THR A 343 -3.06 -22.44 -10.19
C THR A 343 -3.31 -23.87 -9.72
N LYS A 344 -2.55 -24.37 -8.74
CA LYS A 344 -2.74 -25.71 -8.15
C LYS A 344 -3.99 -25.81 -7.28
N ILE A 345 -4.42 -24.76 -6.59
CA ILE A 345 -5.66 -24.78 -5.80
C ILE A 345 -6.90 -24.70 -6.70
N VAL A 346 -6.82 -24.01 -7.84
CA VAL A 346 -8.00 -23.70 -8.66
C VAL A 346 -8.26 -24.71 -9.78
N ARG A 347 -7.28 -25.50 -10.23
CA ARG A 347 -7.52 -26.56 -11.24
C ARG A 347 -7.93 -27.89 -10.60
N LYS A 348 -8.93 -28.54 -11.21
CA LYS A 348 -9.45 -29.88 -10.90
C LYS A 348 -8.37 -30.95 -10.97
#